data_AF-A0A2E3YHZ4-F1
#
_entry.id   AF-A0A2E3YHZ4-F1
#
_cell.length_a   1.000
_cell.length_b   1.000
_cell.length_c   1.000
_cell.angle_alpha   90.00
_cell.angle_beta   90.00
_cell.angle_gamma   90.00
#
_symmetry.space_group_name_H-M   'P 1'
#
loop_
_entity.id
_entity.type
_entity.pdbx_description
1 polymer ?
#
loop_
_entity_poly.entity_id
_entity_poly.type
_entity_poly.pdbx_seq_one_letter_code
_entity_poly.pdbx_strand_id
1 'polypeptide(L)' 'MYEAMAAYHECGFDGVMTPDHTPRVVSDEPPGLKGRAFALGYMRGLMQAVMRDALQAMGDRRTT' A
#
# COMPACT_ATOMS: atom_id res chain seq x y z
N MET A 1 5.83 -5.42 -4.63
CA MET A 1 4.69 -4.51 -4.35
C MET A 1 5.12 -3.15 -3.82
N TYR A 2 6.13 -3.03 -2.95
CA TYR A 2 6.66 -1.71 -2.54
C TYR A 2 7.08 -0.84 -3.73
N GLU A 3 7.93 -1.36 -4.62
CA GLU A 3 8.37 -0.64 -5.84
C GLU A 3 7.20 -0.19 -6.73
N ALA A 4 6.16 -1.01 -6.86
CA ALA A 4 4.96 -0.62 -7.60
C ALA A 4 4.23 0.54 -6.92
N MET A 5 4.14 0.51 -5.59
CA MET A 5 3.53 1.59 -4.81
C MET A 5 4.35 2.89 -4.88
N ALA A 6 5.69 2.78 -4.91
CA ALA A 6 6.58 3.91 -5.14
C ALA A 6 6.35 4.51 -6.54
N ALA A 7 6.31 3.67 -7.58
CA ALA A 7 6.03 4.11 -8.94
C ALA A 7 4.66 4.81 -9.08
N TYR A 8 3.61 4.31 -8.42
CA TYR A 8 2.30 4.98 -8.39
C TYR A 8 2.34 6.34 -7.72
N HIS A 9 3.09 6.46 -6.61
CA HIS A 9 3.28 7.75 -5.94
C HIS A 9 4.08 8.73 -6.83
N GLU A 10 5.16 8.28 -7.45
CA GLU A 10 6.03 9.09 -8.32
C GLU A 10 5.32 9.61 -9.57
N CYS A 11 4.43 8.81 -10.16
CA CYS A 11 3.62 9.25 -11.31
C CYS A 11 2.41 10.11 -10.92
N GLY A 12 2.19 10.35 -9.62
CA GLY A 12 1.10 11.17 -9.12
C GLY A 12 -0.28 10.53 -9.23
N PHE A 13 -0.37 9.19 -9.17
CA PHE A 13 -1.65 8.50 -9.19
C PHE A 13 -2.51 8.86 -7.96
N ASP A 14 -3.72 9.36 -8.20
CA ASP A 14 -4.69 9.78 -7.16
C ASP A 14 -5.99 8.98 -7.16
N GLY A 15 -6.06 7.95 -8.01
CA GLY A 15 -7.26 7.14 -8.21
C GLY A 15 -7.52 6.13 -7.10
N VAL A 16 -8.68 5.46 -7.19
CA VAL A 16 -9.06 4.38 -6.27
C VAL A 16 -8.30 3.10 -6.62
N MET A 17 -7.74 2.45 -5.59
CA MET A 17 -7.11 1.13 -5.69
C MET A 17 -7.90 0.11 -4.85
N THR A 18 -8.25 -1.02 -5.44
CA THR A 18 -9.00 -2.11 -4.79
C THR A 18 -8.21 -3.41 -4.95
N PRO A 19 -8.12 -4.27 -3.92
CA PRO A 19 -7.48 -5.56 -4.07
C PRO A 19 -8.35 -6.46 -4.97
N ASP A 20 -7.72 -7.16 -5.90
CA ASP A 20 -8.40 -8.09 -6.81
C ASP A 20 -8.68 -9.43 -6.11
N HIS A 21 -7.66 -10.30 -6.03
CA HIS A 21 -7.72 -11.57 -5.30
C HIS A 21 -7.07 -11.46 -3.93
N THR A 22 -7.66 -12.13 -2.94
CA THR A 22 -7.22 -12.07 -1.55
C THR A 22 -6.88 -13.44 -1.00
N PRO A 23 -5.93 -13.55 -0.07
CA PRO A 23 -5.54 -14.84 0.49
C PRO A 23 -6.74 -15.51 1.17
N ARG A 24 -6.81 -16.84 1.08
CA ARG A 24 -7.70 -17.62 1.93
C ARG A 24 -7.14 -17.63 3.34
N VAL A 25 -7.97 -17.27 4.31
CA VAL A 25 -7.62 -17.27 5.73
C VAL A 25 -8.37 -18.41 6.42
N VAL A 26 -7.72 -19.06 7.38
CA VAL A 26 -8.35 -20.13 8.17
C VAL A 26 -9.59 -19.58 8.87
N SER A 27 -10.70 -20.31 8.77
CA SER A 27 -12.01 -19.89 9.29
C SER A 27 -12.51 -18.57 8.70
N ASP A 28 -12.16 -18.26 7.44
CA ASP A 28 -12.73 -17.15 6.66
C ASP A 28 -13.72 -17.71 5.64
N GLU A 29 -14.96 -17.85 6.09
CA GLU A 29 -16.04 -18.33 5.25
C GLU A 29 -16.49 -17.26 4.24
N PRO A 30 -17.12 -17.65 3.12
CA PRO A 30 -17.68 -16.70 2.17
C PRO A 30 -18.51 -15.60 2.87
N PRO A 31 -18.29 -14.32 2.53
CA PRO A 31 -17.60 -13.86 1.33
C PRO A 31 -16.06 -13.81 1.42
N GLY A 32 -15.41 -14.10 2.54
CA GLY A 32 -13.95 -14.03 2.70
C GLY A 32 -13.46 -12.64 3.12
N LEU A 33 -13.94 -12.14 4.26
CA LEU A 33 -13.68 -10.77 4.72
C LEU A 33 -12.29 -10.62 5.35
N LYS A 34 -11.77 -11.68 6.01
CA LYS A 34 -10.46 -11.61 6.67
C LYS A 34 -9.34 -11.50 5.65
N GLY A 35 -9.41 -12.26 4.55
CA GLY A 35 -8.48 -12.14 3.43
C GLY A 35 -8.46 -10.72 2.83
N ARG A 36 -9.65 -10.12 2.64
CA ARG A 36 -9.78 -8.74 2.17
C ARG A 36 -9.21 -7.72 3.15
N ALA A 37 -9.52 -7.85 4.42
CA ALA A 37 -8.99 -6.97 5.45
C ALA A 37 -7.45 -7.04 5.50
N PHE A 38 -6.87 -8.23 5.38
CA PHE A 38 -5.42 -8.42 5.30
C PHE A 38 -4.82 -7.72 4.08
N ALA A 39 -5.39 -7.93 2.89
CA ALA A 39 -4.91 -7.30 1.65
C ALA A 39 -4.97 -5.76 1.71
N LEU A 40 -6.08 -5.21 2.22
CA LEU A 40 -6.24 -3.77 2.43
C LEU A 40 -5.21 -3.22 3.42
N GLY A 41 -4.98 -3.91 4.54
CA GLY A 41 -3.97 -3.53 5.52
C GLY A 41 -2.56 -3.54 4.95
N TYR A 42 -2.21 -4.58 4.17
CA TYR A 42 -0.92 -4.70 3.50
C TYR A 42 -0.68 -3.54 2.51
N MET A 43 -1.65 -3.27 1.62
CA MET A 43 -1.56 -2.16 0.68
C MET A 43 -1.42 -0.80 1.40
N ARG A 44 -2.22 -0.56 2.44
CA ARG A 44 -2.13 0.67 3.25
C ARG A 44 -0.76 0.81 3.92
N GLY A 45 -0.20 -0.27 4.46
CA GLY A 45 1.14 -0.27 5.07
C GLY A 45 2.23 0.08 4.06
N LEU A 46 2.15 -0.45 2.84
CA LEU A 46 3.06 -0.09 1.75
C LEU A 46 2.94 1.38 1.37
N MET A 47 1.72 1.91 1.22
CA MET A 47 1.50 3.33 0.93
C MET A 47 2.14 4.21 2.00
N GLN A 48 1.90 3.91 3.27
CA GLN A 48 2.48 4.66 4.39
C GLN A 48 4.01 4.60 4.40
N ALA A 49 4.60 3.44 4.06
CA ALA A 49 6.04 3.30 3.96
C ALA A 49 6.63 4.17 2.85
N VAL A 50 6.06 4.12 1.64
CA VAL A 50 6.49 4.96 0.51
C VAL A 50 6.37 6.45 0.85
N MET A 51 5.25 6.88 1.42
CA MET A 51 5.04 8.29 1.77
C MET A 51 6.04 8.78 2.83
N ARG A 52 6.34 7.95 3.84
CA ARG A 52 7.35 8.28 4.85
C ARG A 52 8.73 8.44 4.20
N ASP A 53 9.15 7.49 3.38
CA ASP A 53 10.46 7.51 2.74
C ASP A 53 10.59 8.70 1.77
N ALA A 54 9.52 9.03 1.02
CA ALA A 54 9.47 10.22 0.17
C ALA A 54 9.61 11.53 0.98
N LEU A 55 8.94 11.63 2.13
CA LEU A 55 9.05 12.79 3.03
C LEU A 55 10.47 12.91 3.63
N GLN A 56 11.09 11.79 4.01
CA GLN A 56 12.47 11.77 4.51
C GLN A 56 13.44 12.26 3.43
N ALA A 57 13.35 11.74 2.21
CA ALA A 57 14.17 12.17 1.09
C ALA A 57 14.00 13.68 0.76
N MET A 58 12.78 14.22 0.90
CA MET A 58 12.53 15.66 0.79
C MET A 58 13.11 16.48 1.94
N GLY A 59 13.20 15.91 3.14
CA GLY A 59 13.84 16.53 4.30
C GLY A 59 15.35 16.65 4.09
N ASP A 60 16.00 15.54 3.71
CA ASP A 60 17.44 15.46 3.53
C ASP A 60 17.94 16.44 2.45
N ARG A 61 17.21 16.56 1.33
CA ARG A 61 17.49 17.53 0.25
C ARG A 61 17.37 19.00 0.66
N ARG A 62 16.69 19.32 1.77
CA ARG A 62 16.52 20.69 2.27
C ARG A 62 17.60 21.09 3.28
N THR A 63 18.34 20.12 3.81
CA THR A 63 19.41 20.34 4.80
C THR A 63 20.82 20.43 4.22
N THR A 64 20.97 20.11 2.93
CA THR A 64 22.21 20.25 2.13
C THR A 64 22.23 21.54 1.35
#